data_AF-A0A1H6ZGZ4-F1
#
_entry.id   AF-A0A1H6ZGZ4-F1
#
_cell.length_a   1.000
_cell.length_b   1.000
_cell.length_c   1.000
_cell.angle_alpha   90.00
_cell.angle_beta   90.00
_cell.angle_gamma   90.00
#
_symmetry.space_group_name_H-M   'P 1'
#
loop_
_entity.id
_entity.type
_entity.pdbx_description
1 polymer ?
#
loop_
_entity_poly.entity_id
_entity_poly.type
_entity_poly.pdbx_seq_one_letter_code
_entity_poly.pdbx_strand_id
1 'polypeptide(L)' 'MTVVPFNRGGGEPPHIDARSFRLLCDAQIEARVLADEETDPQRRADLERLAGQLLAQVERLMPPKGAA' A
#
# COMPACT_ATOMS: atom_id res chain seq x y z
N MET A 1 -5.61 -16.65 -17.86
CA MET A 1 -5.09 -15.69 -16.86
C MET A 1 -3.59 -15.56 -17.08
N THR A 2 -3.14 -14.48 -17.70
CA THR A 2 -1.73 -14.21 -17.96
C THR A 2 -1.14 -13.51 -16.75
N VAL A 3 -0.36 -14.23 -15.94
CA VAL A 3 0.42 -13.63 -14.85
C VAL A 3 1.62 -12.94 -15.49
N VAL A 4 1.64 -11.61 -15.48
CA VAL A 4 2.77 -10.83 -15.99
C VAL A 4 3.87 -10.87 -14.94
N PRO A 5 5.10 -11.32 -15.26
CA PRO A 5 6.18 -11.33 -14.29
C PRO A 5 6.60 -9.89 -13.97
N PHE A 6 6.71 -9.56 -12.69
CA PHE A 6 7.38 -8.32 -12.26
C PHE A 6 8.86 -8.43 -12.66
N ASN A 7 9.22 -7.73 -13.73
CA ASN A 7 10.57 -7.71 -14.27
C ASN A 7 11.54 -7.14 -13.21
N ARG A 8 12.47 -7.97 -12.71
CA ARG A 8 13.56 -7.56 -11.80
C ARG A 8 14.74 -6.94 -12.58
N GLY A 9 14.45 -6.08 -13.55
CA GLY A 9 15.44 -5.23 -14.21
C GLY A 9 15.33 -3.83 -13.62
N GLY A 10 16.46 -3.13 -13.42
CA GLY A 10 16.52 -1.75 -12.93
C GLY A 10 15.91 -0.71 -13.89
N GLY A 11 14.62 -0.89 -14.21
CA GLY A 11 13.75 0.10 -14.83
C GLY A 11 12.83 0.70 -13.76
N GLU A 12 12.22 1.82 -14.10
CA GLU A 12 11.34 2.64 -13.25
C GLU A 12 10.51 1.87 -12.19
N PRO A 13 10.24 2.51 -11.04
CA PRO A 13 9.30 2.00 -10.05
C PRO A 13 8.01 1.52 -10.75
N PRO A 14 7.36 0.44 -10.27
CA PRO A 14 6.12 -0.03 -10.87
C PRO A 14 5.09 1.11 -10.83
N HIS A 15 4.88 1.75 -11.97
CA HIS A 15 3.95 2.86 -12.10
C HIS A 15 2.53 2.30 -12.05
N ILE A 16 1.89 2.42 -10.89
CA ILE A 16 0.43 2.25 -10.81
C ILE A 16 -0.23 3.55 -11.25
N ASP A 17 -1.38 3.46 -11.91
CA ASP A 17 -2.11 4.66 -12.31
C ASP A 17 -2.60 5.45 -11.08
N ALA A 18 -2.87 6.74 -11.28
CA ALA A 18 -3.26 7.64 -10.19
C ALA A 18 -4.54 7.19 -9.46
N ARG A 19 -5.46 6.49 -10.12
CA ARG A 19 -6.67 5.95 -9.48
C ARG A 19 -6.31 4.77 -8.59
N SER A 20 -5.51 3.84 -9.09
CA SER A 20 -5.01 2.70 -8.31
C SER A 20 -4.18 3.15 -7.10
N PHE A 21 -3.38 4.22 -7.24
CA PHE A 21 -2.63 4.80 -6.12
C PHE A 21 -3.53 5.39 -5.05
N ARG A 22 -4.58 6.13 -5.44
CA ARG A 22 -5.57 6.65 -4.49
C ARG A 22 -6.26 5.52 -3.72
N LEU A 23 -6.69 4.47 -4.42
CA LEU A 23 -7.31 3.30 -3.77
C LEU A 23 -6.36 2.63 -2.76
N LEU A 24 -5.06 2.57 -3.05
CA LEU A 24 -4.07 2.05 -2.11
C LEU A 24 -3.97 2.93 -0.85
N CYS A 25 -3.95 4.25 -1.01
CA CYS A 25 -3.96 5.19 0.10
C CYS A 25 -5.26 5.08 0.93
N ASP A 26 -6.41 5.01 0.27
CA ASP A 26 -7.71 4.88 0.92
C ASP A 26 -7.78 3.57 1.72
N ALA A 27 -7.35 2.45 1.14
CA ALA A 27 -7.28 1.16 1.83
C ALA A 27 -6.32 1.18 3.02
N GLN A 28 -5.19 1.90 2.92
CA GLN A 28 -4.25 2.08 4.03
C GLN A 28 -4.90 2.82 5.20
N ILE A 29 -5.65 3.88 4.91
CA ILE A 29 -6.37 4.68 5.91
C ILE A 29 -7.49 3.86 6.54
N GLU A 30 -8.33 3.21 5.72
CA GLU A 30 -9.43 2.37 6.19
C GLU A 30 -8.94 1.23 7.09
N ALA A 31 -7.86 0.54 6.72
CA ALA A 31 -7.28 -0.52 7.57
C ALA A 31 -6.86 0.00 8.95
N ARG A 32 -6.41 1.25 9.02
CA ARG A 32 -5.98 1.88 10.28
C ARG A 32 -7.16 2.34 11.12
N VAL A 33 -8.19 2.91 10.49
CA VAL A 33 -9.46 3.25 11.16
C VAL A 33 -10.11 1.99 11.72
N LEU A 34 -10.15 0.91 10.94
CA LEU A 34 -10.67 -0.38 11.39
C LEU A 34 -9.87 -0.95 12.56
N ALA A 35 -8.54 -0.80 12.56
CA ALA A 35 -7.71 -1.23 13.68
C ALA A 35 -8.05 -0.45 14.97
N ASP A 36 -8.25 0.86 14.87
CA ASP A 36 -8.57 1.72 16.03
C ASP A 36 -9.96 1.40 16.63
N GLU A 37 -10.91 0.96 15.81
CA GLU A 37 -12.27 0.57 16.23
C GLU A 37 -12.37 -0.92 16.67
N GLU A 38 -11.35 -1.73 16.42
CA GLU A 38 -11.39 -3.17 16.68
C GLU A 38 -11.16 -3.50 18.17
N THR A 39 -12.02 -4.37 18.70
CA THR A 39 -11.99 -4.77 20.11
C THR A 39 -11.26 -6.10 20.32
N ASP A 40 -11.23 -6.96 19.31
CA ASP A 40 -10.46 -8.19 19.36
C ASP A 40 -8.95 -7.89 19.19
N PRO A 41 -8.10 -8.25 20.16
CA PRO A 41 -6.69 -7.87 20.15
C PRO A 41 -5.90 -8.52 19.02
N GLN A 42 -6.27 -9.73 18.61
CA GLN A 42 -5.59 -10.44 17.52
C GLN A 42 -5.95 -9.78 16.18
N ARG A 43 -7.23 -9.51 15.97
CA ARG A 43 -7.74 -8.88 14.76
C ARG A 43 -7.24 -7.44 14.61
N ARG A 44 -7.13 -6.68 15.71
CA ARG A 44 -6.47 -5.37 15.72
C ARG A 44 -5.02 -5.48 15.26
N ALA A 45 -4.23 -6.40 15.82
CA ALA A 45 -2.85 -6.58 15.45
C ALA A 45 -2.68 -6.97 13.96
N ASP A 46 -3.60 -7.78 13.42
CA ASP A 46 -3.62 -8.12 12.00
C ASP A 46 -3.95 -6.91 11.10
N LEU A 47 -4.89 -6.05 11.51
CA LEU A 47 -5.23 -4.82 10.81
C LEU A 47 -4.10 -3.79 10.86
N GLU A 48 -3.43 -3.62 12.01
CA GLU A 48 -2.24 -2.78 12.15
C GLU A 48 -1.11 -3.25 11.22
N ARG A 49 -0.86 -4.56 11.19
CA ARG A 49 0.14 -5.16 10.30
C ARG A 49 -0.21 -4.92 8.83
N LEU A 50 -1.48 -5.08 8.46
CA LEU A 50 -1.96 -4.80 7.10
C LEU A 50 -1.77 -3.31 6.74
N ALA A 51 -2.19 -2.39 7.62
CA ALA A 51 -2.03 -0.95 7.42
C ALA A 51 -0.56 -0.56 7.24
N GLY A 52 0.36 -1.18 7.99
CA GLY A 52 1.80 -0.98 7.83
C GLY A 52 2.34 -1.51 6.49
N GLN A 53 1.87 -2.68 6.05
CA GLN A 53 2.24 -3.24 4.73
C GLN A 53 1.76 -2.36 3.58
N LEU A 54 0.53 -1.81 3.68
CA LEU A 54 -0.01 -0.88 2.70
C LEU A 54 0.76 0.43 2.68
N LEU A 55 1.13 0.98 3.85
CA LEU A 55 1.96 2.19 3.94
C LEU A 55 3.31 2.00 3.24
N ALA A 56 3.99 0.87 3.47
CA ALA A 56 5.25 0.57 2.81
C ALA A 56 5.11 0.50 1.27
N GLN A 57 3.95 0.04 0.76
CA GLN A 57 3.66 0.08 -0.68
C GLN A 57 3.45 1.51 -1.17
N VAL A 58 2.71 2.34 -0.44
CA VAL A 58 2.51 3.76 -0.78
C VAL A 58 3.86 4.48 -0.84
N GLU A 59 4.72 4.32 0.16
CA GLU A 59 6.05 4.93 0.21
C GLU A 59 6.96 4.48 -0.93
N ARG A 60 6.91 3.20 -1.30
CA ARG A 60 7.67 2.64 -2.43
C ARG A 60 7.22 3.21 -3.79
N LEU A 61 5.95 3.58 -3.89
CA LEU A 61 5.31 4.04 -5.13
C LEU A 61 5.25 5.57 -5.23
N MET A 62 5.43 6.29 -4.12
CA MET A 62 5.59 7.73 -4.16
C MET A 62 6.92 8.09 -4.86
N PRO A 63 6.89 8.96 -5.87
CA PRO A 63 8.14 9.52 -6.40
C PRO A 63 8.89 10.27 -5.29
N PRO A 64 10.23 10.22 -5.27
CA PRO A 64 11.00 10.96 -4.28
C PRO A 64 10.66 12.45 -4.38
N LYS A 65 10.47 13.11 -3.23
CA LYS A 65 10.29 14.57 -3.15
C LYS A 65 11.45 15.23 -3.90
N GLY A 66 11.18 15.82 -5.06
CA GLY A 66 12.18 16.54 -5.87
C GLY A 66 12.32 16.11 -7.32
N ALA A 67 11.61 15.07 -7.78
CA ALA A 67 11.50 14.78 -9.22
C ALA A 67 10.30 15.57 -9.80
N ALA A 68 10.52 16.86 -10.05
CA ALA A 68 9.63 17.73 -10.83
C ALA A 68 10.39 18.24 -12.06
#